data_AF-A0A4Q3XTH5-F1
#
_entry.id   AF-A0A4Q3XTH5-F1
#
_cell.length_a   1.000
_cell.length_b   1.000
_cell.length_c   1.000
_cell.angle_alpha   90.00
_cell.angle_beta   90.00
_cell.angle_gamma   90.00
#
_symmetry.space_group_name_H-M   'P 1'
#
loop_
_entity.id
_entity.type
_entity.pdbx_description
1 polymer ?
#
loop_
_entity_poly.entity_id
_entity_poly.type
_entity_poly.pdbx_seq_one_letter_code
_entity_poly.pdbx_strand_id
1 'polypeptide(L)'
;VLVPDFRGRMDRALDILKAAPPDVMNHNLETSPRLYKEARPGSDYQFSLNLLKRFKEAVPNVPTKSGIMVGLGETDEEILQVMRDMRAHDIDMLTIGQYLAPSGHHLPVRRYVHPDTFKMFEEEAYKMGFTHAAVGAMVRSSYHADEQAHAALEKAAASAA
;
A
#
# COMPACT_ATOMS: atom_id res chain seq x y z
N VAL A 1 -1.18 -0.15 12.30
CA VAL A 1 -2.06 1.05 12.17
C VAL A 1 -2.10 1.53 10.72
N LEU A 2 -3.25 2.02 10.24
CA LEU A 2 -3.38 2.72 8.95
C LEU A 2 -3.45 4.23 9.20
N VAL A 3 -2.58 4.99 8.54
CA VAL A 3 -2.43 6.44 8.77
C VAL A 3 -2.80 7.27 7.53
N PRO A 4 -3.20 8.54 7.72
CA PRO A 4 -3.27 9.51 6.62
C PRO A 4 -1.87 9.96 6.19
N ASP A 5 -1.81 10.86 5.22
CA ASP A 5 -0.55 11.48 4.75
C ASP A 5 -0.06 12.64 5.65
N PHE A 6 -0.79 12.98 6.72
CA PHE A 6 -0.44 14.03 7.69
C PHE A 6 -0.19 15.45 7.10
N ARG A 7 -0.47 15.69 5.82
CA ARG A 7 -0.46 16.99 5.10
C ARG A 7 0.45 18.07 5.70
N GLY A 8 1.76 17.99 5.47
CA GLY A 8 2.73 18.99 5.91
C GLY A 8 3.18 18.87 7.38
N ARG A 9 2.72 17.85 8.12
CA ARG A 9 3.13 17.56 9.51
C ARG A 9 3.85 16.22 9.64
N MET A 10 4.57 15.81 8.59
CA MET A 10 5.24 14.52 8.52
C MET A 10 6.27 14.33 9.65
N ASP A 11 7.12 15.33 9.93
CA ASP A 11 8.16 15.18 10.95
C ASP A 11 7.56 14.91 12.34
N ARG A 12 6.59 15.72 12.74
CA ARG A 12 5.86 15.52 14.01
C ARG A 12 5.16 14.16 14.07
N ALA A 13 4.56 13.71 12.96
CA ALA A 13 3.90 12.41 12.91
C ALA A 13 4.91 11.26 13.06
N LEU A 14 6.06 11.35 12.38
CA LEU A 14 7.13 10.38 12.47
C LEU A 14 7.72 10.32 13.88
N ASP A 15 7.90 11.46 14.57
CA ASP A 15 8.39 11.47 15.95
C ASP A 15 7.46 10.72 16.91
N ILE A 16 6.14 10.92 16.76
CA ILE A 16 5.14 10.21 17.56
C ILE A 16 5.15 8.71 17.25
N LEU A 17 5.18 8.34 15.97
CA LEU A 17 5.16 6.94 15.55
C LEU A 17 6.44 6.19 15.94
N LYS A 18 7.60 6.86 16.00
CA LYS A 18 8.85 6.26 16.50
C LYS A 18 8.83 6.01 18.01
N ALA A 19 8.20 6.91 18.77
CA ALA A 19 8.12 6.78 20.22
C ALA A 19 7.20 5.62 20.66
N ALA A 20 6.19 5.30 19.85
CA ALA A 20 5.31 4.15 20.05
C ALA A 20 5.04 3.45 18.70
N PRO A 21 6.00 2.63 18.22
CA PRO A 21 5.88 1.98 16.93
C PRO A 21 4.69 1.03 16.85
N PRO A 22 3.93 1.03 15.75
CA PRO A 22 2.89 0.03 15.52
C PRO A 22 3.52 -1.32 15.13
N ASP A 23 2.75 -2.41 15.23
CA ASP A 23 3.16 -3.72 14.71
C ASP A 23 3.36 -3.70 13.18
N VAL A 24 2.54 -2.92 12.48
CA VAL A 24 2.64 -2.65 11.05
C VAL A 24 2.29 -1.19 10.79
N MET A 25 3.15 -0.51 10.02
CA MET A 25 2.90 0.87 9.57
C MET A 25 2.26 0.85 8.18
N ASN A 26 1.00 1.24 8.07
CA ASN A 26 0.27 1.24 6.80
C ASN A 26 -0.10 2.66 6.34
N HIS A 27 0.16 2.98 5.08
CA HIS A 27 -0.37 4.15 4.39
C HIS A 27 -0.65 3.79 2.93
N ASN A 28 -1.92 3.82 2.51
CA ASN A 28 -2.28 3.46 1.15
C ASN A 28 -1.88 4.55 0.14
N LEU A 29 -1.49 4.13 -1.07
CA LEU A 29 -1.36 5.02 -2.24
C LEU A 29 -2.72 5.17 -2.96
N GLU A 30 -3.59 4.17 -2.86
CA GLU A 30 -4.92 4.07 -3.47
C GLU A 30 -4.94 3.91 -5.00
N THR A 31 -4.11 4.61 -5.78
CA THR A 31 -4.12 4.50 -7.25
C THR A 31 -2.81 4.95 -7.91
N SER A 32 -2.77 4.98 -9.26
CA SER A 32 -1.63 5.41 -10.06
C SER A 32 -1.38 6.92 -9.98
N PRO A 33 -0.15 7.41 -10.25
CA PRO A 33 0.17 8.83 -10.24
C PRO A 33 -0.72 9.68 -11.15
N ARG A 34 -1.11 9.15 -12.33
CA ARG A 34 -1.97 9.84 -13.29
C ARG A 34 -3.36 10.13 -12.72
N LEU A 35 -3.93 9.20 -11.97
CA LEU A 35 -5.27 9.31 -11.37
C LEU A 35 -5.27 9.95 -9.99
N TYR A 36 -4.08 10.21 -9.41
CA TYR A 36 -3.96 10.59 -8.01
C TYR A 36 -4.70 11.87 -7.64
N LYS A 37 -4.66 12.90 -8.49
CA LYS A 37 -5.36 14.17 -8.24
C LYS A 37 -6.88 14.02 -8.29
N GLU A 38 -7.38 13.12 -9.14
CA GLU A 38 -8.81 12.83 -9.28
C GLU A 38 -9.31 12.00 -8.10
N ALA A 39 -8.57 10.95 -7.72
CA ALA A 39 -8.94 10.04 -6.64
C ALA A 39 -8.65 10.57 -5.24
N ARG A 40 -7.62 11.40 -5.08
CA ARG A 40 -7.15 11.91 -3.77
C ARG A 40 -6.84 13.41 -3.80
N PRO A 41 -7.88 14.27 -3.92
CA PRO A 41 -7.68 15.71 -3.93
C PRO A 41 -6.90 16.21 -2.70
N GLY A 42 -5.74 16.82 -2.94
CA GLY A 42 -4.90 17.41 -1.90
C GLY A 42 -3.87 16.48 -1.26
N SER A 43 -3.76 15.23 -1.71
CA SER A 43 -2.63 14.34 -1.45
C SER A 43 -1.61 14.40 -2.59
N ASP A 44 -0.36 14.00 -2.30
CA ASP A 44 0.72 13.88 -3.28
C ASP A 44 1.30 12.45 -3.30
N TYR A 45 1.48 11.88 -4.48
CA TYR A 45 1.91 10.48 -4.65
C TYR A 45 3.31 10.25 -4.09
N GLN A 46 4.25 11.14 -4.42
CA GLN A 46 5.63 11.03 -3.97
C GLN A 46 5.74 11.27 -2.46
N PHE A 47 4.95 12.20 -1.92
CA PHE A 47 4.85 12.43 -0.49
C PHE A 47 4.40 11.18 0.25
N SER A 48 3.38 10.47 -0.25
CA SER A 48 2.88 9.23 0.35
C SER A 48 3.91 8.11 0.35
N LEU A 49 4.69 7.97 -0.72
CA LEU A 49 5.84 7.05 -0.77
C LEU A 49 6.93 7.45 0.24
N ASN A 50 7.29 8.73 0.27
CA ASN A 50 8.32 9.26 1.17
C ASN A 50 7.94 9.09 2.65
N LEU A 51 6.65 9.17 3.00
CA LEU A 51 6.19 8.93 4.37
C LEU A 51 6.57 7.52 4.85
N LEU A 52 6.31 6.49 4.03
CA LEU A 52 6.63 5.10 4.38
C LEU A 52 8.13 4.86 4.38
N LYS A 53 8.86 5.39 3.38
CA LYS A 53 10.33 5.29 3.32
C LYS A 53 10.98 5.87 4.57
N ARG A 54 10.64 7.11 4.93
CA ARG A 54 11.20 7.80 6.11
C ARG A 54 10.83 7.12 7.42
N PHE A 55 9.64 6.52 7.51
CA PHE A 55 9.29 5.71 8.66
C PHE A 55 10.16 4.45 8.73
N LYS A 56 10.32 3.72 7.62
CA LYS A 56 11.14 2.50 7.55
C LYS A 56 12.60 2.77 7.92
N GLU A 57 13.19 3.86 7.42
CA GLU A 57 14.54 4.28 7.78
C GLU A 57 14.71 4.54 9.29
N ALA A 58 13.66 5.06 9.93
CA ALA A 58 13.71 5.38 11.36
C ALA A 58 13.35 4.22 12.28
N VAL A 59 12.55 3.27 11.80
CA VAL A 59 12.09 2.10 12.56
C VAL A 59 12.19 0.85 11.67
N PRO A 60 13.41 0.38 11.34
CA PRO A 60 13.64 -0.64 10.30
C PRO A 60 12.96 -1.98 10.58
N ASN A 61 12.78 -2.32 11.86
CA ASN A 61 12.19 -3.58 12.29
C ASN A 61 10.66 -3.61 12.19
N VAL A 62 10.01 -2.48 11.93
CA VAL A 62 8.56 -2.44 11.73
C VAL A 62 8.24 -2.64 10.25
N PRO A 63 7.43 -3.65 9.89
CA PRO A 63 6.92 -3.83 8.54
C PRO A 63 6.09 -2.63 8.08
N THR A 64 6.29 -2.24 6.83
CA THR A 64 5.50 -1.22 6.15
C THR A 64 4.53 -1.85 5.16
N LYS A 65 3.35 -1.26 5.05
CA LYS A 65 2.30 -1.74 4.16
C LYS A 65 1.73 -0.58 3.34
N SER A 66 1.34 -0.88 2.12
CA SER A 66 0.53 0.02 1.32
C SER A 66 -0.51 -0.76 0.49
N GLY A 67 -1.50 -0.03 0.01
CA GLY A 67 -2.61 -0.56 -0.76
C GLY A 67 -2.97 0.32 -1.93
N ILE A 68 -3.49 -0.32 -2.97
CA ILE A 68 -4.09 0.30 -4.15
C ILE A 68 -5.39 -0.39 -4.51
N MET A 69 -6.26 0.34 -5.20
CA MET A 69 -7.45 -0.19 -5.82
C MET A 69 -7.34 -0.14 -7.34
N VAL A 70 -7.82 -1.20 -7.99
CA VAL A 70 -7.92 -1.30 -9.45
C VAL A 70 -9.36 -1.10 -9.91
N GLY A 71 -9.55 -0.60 -11.12
CA GLY A 71 -10.87 -0.30 -11.68
C GLY A 71 -11.21 1.18 -11.74
N LEU A 72 -10.28 2.09 -11.44
CA LEU A 72 -10.46 3.54 -11.50
C LEU A 72 -10.08 4.14 -12.87
N GLY A 73 -9.49 3.34 -13.76
CA GLY A 73 -9.10 3.74 -15.12
C GLY A 73 -7.60 3.66 -15.37
N GLU A 74 -6.86 3.06 -14.43
CA GLU A 74 -5.46 2.69 -14.57
C GLU A 74 -5.27 1.52 -15.53
N THR A 75 -4.11 1.47 -16.17
CA THR A 75 -3.64 0.32 -16.95
C THR A 75 -2.89 -0.67 -16.06
N ASP A 76 -2.76 -1.92 -16.52
CA ASP A 76 -1.99 -2.92 -15.76
C ASP A 76 -0.52 -2.52 -15.62
N GLU A 77 0.06 -1.87 -16.64
CA GLU A 77 1.44 -1.38 -16.57
C GLU A 77 1.61 -0.25 -15.54
N GLU A 78 0.62 0.64 -15.39
CA GLU A 78 0.64 1.64 -14.33
C GLU A 78 0.59 1.00 -12.94
N ILE A 79 -0.13 -0.11 -12.77
CA ILE A 79 -0.16 -0.85 -11.51
C ILE A 79 1.18 -1.51 -11.22
N LEU A 80 1.78 -2.16 -12.22
CA LEU A 80 3.12 -2.74 -12.08
C LEU A 80 4.17 -1.65 -11.78
N GLN A 81 4.04 -0.45 -12.36
CA GLN A 81 4.91 0.67 -12.03
C GLN A 81 4.74 1.11 -10.57
N VAL A 82 3.50 1.24 -10.09
CA VAL A 82 3.24 1.57 -8.68
C VAL A 82 3.85 0.52 -7.74
N MET A 83 3.77 -0.77 -8.09
CA MET A 83 4.39 -1.84 -7.31
C MET A 83 5.93 -1.71 -7.28
N ARG A 84 6.55 -1.36 -8.41
CA ARG A 84 8.00 -1.09 -8.47
C ARG A 84 8.37 0.12 -7.63
N ASP A 85 7.59 1.19 -7.69
CA ASP A 85 7.80 2.40 -6.89
C ASP A 85 7.69 2.08 -5.40
N MET A 86 6.70 1.27 -4.99
CA MET A 86 6.57 0.81 -3.61
C MET A 86 7.81 0.06 -3.13
N ARG A 87 8.34 -0.87 -3.93
CA ARG A 87 9.57 -1.61 -3.58
C ARG A 87 10.80 -0.73 -3.55
N ALA A 88 10.93 0.25 -4.46
CA ALA A 88 12.00 1.24 -4.41
C ALA A 88 11.99 2.09 -3.13
N HIS A 89 10.84 2.15 -2.43
CA HIS A 89 10.65 2.83 -1.15
C HIS A 89 10.60 1.88 0.05
N ASP A 90 11.08 0.64 -0.12
CA ASP A 90 11.14 -0.41 0.91
C ASP A 90 9.78 -0.77 1.55
N ILE A 91 8.69 -0.64 0.80
CA ILE A 91 7.35 -1.02 1.29
C ILE A 91 7.21 -2.54 1.29
N ASP A 92 7.15 -3.15 2.47
CA ASP A 92 7.25 -4.61 2.65
C ASP A 92 6.02 -5.36 2.14
N MET A 93 4.82 -4.82 2.35
CA MET A 93 3.55 -5.52 2.15
C MET A 93 2.60 -4.76 1.23
N LEU A 94 1.82 -5.51 0.45
CA LEU A 94 0.91 -4.97 -0.56
C LEU A 94 -0.51 -5.50 -0.40
N THR A 95 -1.49 -4.62 -0.63
CA THR A 95 -2.86 -5.03 -0.95
C THR A 95 -3.33 -4.46 -2.28
N ILE A 96 -3.95 -5.30 -3.12
CA ILE A 96 -4.63 -4.85 -4.34
C ILE A 96 -6.08 -5.34 -4.32
N GLY A 97 -7.03 -4.41 -4.32
CA GLY A 97 -8.47 -4.70 -4.30
C GLY A 97 -9.23 -4.10 -5.49
N GLN A 98 -10.41 -4.63 -5.83
CA GLN A 98 -11.29 -3.97 -6.79
C GLN A 98 -11.92 -2.71 -6.15
N TYR A 99 -11.81 -1.57 -6.83
CA TYR A 99 -12.59 -0.39 -6.51
C TYR A 99 -14.06 -0.67 -6.77
N LEU A 100 -14.88 -0.46 -5.74
CA LEU A 100 -16.33 -0.50 -5.81
C LEU A 100 -16.83 0.87 -5.39
N ALA A 101 -17.50 1.57 -6.31
CA ALA A 101 -18.06 2.89 -6.04
C ALA A 101 -19.07 2.80 -4.87
N PRO A 102 -18.89 3.55 -3.78
CA PRO A 102 -19.82 3.52 -2.64
C PRO A 102 -21.21 4.06 -3.01
N SER A 103 -21.27 5.00 -3.95
CA SER A 103 -22.50 5.59 -4.48
C SER A 103 -22.26 6.23 -5.86
N GLY A 104 -23.33 6.67 -6.53
CA GLY A 104 -23.24 7.34 -7.83
C GLY A 104 -22.57 8.72 -7.84
N HIS A 105 -22.23 9.29 -6.67
CA HIS A 105 -21.50 10.55 -6.56
C HIS A 105 -19.97 10.37 -6.47
N HIS A 106 -19.51 9.13 -6.36
CA HIS A 106 -18.08 8.81 -6.35
C HIS A 106 -17.58 8.56 -7.77
N LEU A 107 -16.25 8.43 -7.91
CA LEU A 107 -15.65 8.09 -9.20
C LEU A 107 -16.32 6.80 -9.75
N PRO A 108 -16.65 6.75 -11.04
CA PRO A 108 -17.26 5.57 -11.62
C PRO A 108 -16.24 4.44 -11.70
N VAL A 109 -16.71 3.19 -11.56
CA VAL A 109 -15.88 2.03 -11.90
C VAL A 109 -15.65 2.03 -13.41
N ARG A 110 -14.40 2.10 -13.83
CA ARG A 110 -13.98 2.10 -15.24
C ARG A 110 -13.76 0.70 -15.79
N ARG A 111 -13.35 -0.24 -14.93
CA ARG A 111 -13.21 -1.67 -15.29
C ARG A 111 -13.40 -2.56 -14.07
N TYR A 112 -13.93 -3.76 -14.32
CA TYR A 112 -13.85 -4.88 -13.39
C TYR A 112 -12.69 -5.77 -13.81
N VAL A 113 -11.71 -5.92 -12.93
CA VAL A 113 -10.49 -6.67 -13.23
C VAL A 113 -10.76 -8.17 -13.16
N HIS A 114 -10.28 -8.92 -14.16
CA HIS A 114 -10.47 -10.37 -14.22
C HIS A 114 -9.64 -11.07 -13.12
N PRO A 115 -10.10 -12.18 -12.54
CA PRO A 115 -9.33 -12.96 -11.56
C PRO A 115 -7.90 -13.31 -12.01
N ASP A 116 -7.71 -13.61 -13.30
CA ASP A 116 -6.36 -13.92 -13.83
C ASP A 116 -5.41 -12.72 -13.77
N THR A 117 -5.92 -11.49 -13.94
CA THR A 117 -5.12 -10.27 -13.80
C THR A 117 -4.76 -10.04 -12.33
N PHE A 118 -5.66 -10.33 -11.39
CA PHE A 118 -5.33 -10.31 -9.96
C PHE A 118 -4.23 -11.33 -9.65
N LYS A 119 -4.33 -12.56 -10.17
CA LYS A 119 -3.30 -13.58 -10.01
C LYS A 119 -1.95 -13.12 -10.57
N MET A 120 -1.95 -12.50 -11.75
CA MET A 120 -0.73 -11.91 -12.34
C MET A 120 -0.10 -10.87 -11.42
N PHE A 121 -0.88 -9.93 -10.87
CA PHE A 121 -0.34 -8.95 -9.94
C PHE A 121 0.22 -9.57 -8.67
N GLU A 122 -0.40 -10.63 -8.14
CA GLU A 122 0.11 -11.36 -6.98
C GLU A 122 1.47 -12.03 -7.27
N GLU A 123 1.57 -12.73 -8.40
CA GLU A 123 2.82 -13.35 -8.84
C GLU A 123 3.94 -12.32 -9.03
N GLU A 124 3.63 -11.19 -9.68
CA GLU A 124 4.57 -10.08 -9.86
C GLU A 124 4.99 -9.45 -8.53
N ALA A 125 4.07 -9.33 -7.56
CA ALA A 125 4.41 -8.81 -6.24
C ALA A 125 5.47 -9.68 -5.55
N TYR A 126 5.29 -11.00 -5.55
CA TYR A 126 6.28 -11.89 -4.95
C TYR A 126 7.61 -11.88 -5.72
N LYS A 127 7.60 -11.79 -7.06
CA LYS A 127 8.84 -11.63 -7.87
C LYS A 127 9.58 -10.33 -7.54
N MET A 128 8.86 -9.24 -7.26
CA MET A 128 9.44 -7.95 -6.85
C MET A 128 9.90 -7.93 -5.38
N GLY A 129 9.66 -9.01 -4.63
CA GLY A 129 10.15 -9.17 -3.26
C GLY A 129 9.28 -8.55 -2.17
N PHE A 130 7.98 -8.34 -2.41
CA PHE A 130 7.04 -8.10 -1.30
C PHE A 130 7.05 -9.31 -0.34
N THR A 131 7.06 -9.07 0.96
CA THR A 131 7.04 -10.14 1.97
C THR A 131 5.66 -10.77 2.10
N HIS A 132 4.62 -10.00 1.82
CA HIS A 132 3.23 -10.44 1.76
C HIS A 132 2.44 -9.61 0.75
N ALA A 133 1.64 -10.28 -0.08
CA ALA A 133 0.72 -9.64 -1.01
C ALA A 133 -0.68 -10.27 -0.87
N ALA A 134 -1.67 -9.45 -0.51
CA ALA A 134 -3.07 -9.86 -0.55
C ALA A 134 -3.73 -9.20 -1.77
N VAL A 135 -4.16 -10.03 -2.73
CA VAL A 135 -4.61 -9.55 -4.04
C VAL A 135 -5.91 -10.23 -4.44
N GLY A 136 -6.92 -9.46 -4.80
CA GLY A 136 -8.21 -10.00 -5.25
C GLY A 136 -9.36 -9.01 -5.17
N ALA A 137 -10.46 -9.31 -5.85
CA ALA A 137 -11.58 -8.37 -5.98
C ALA A 137 -12.14 -7.89 -4.61
N MET A 138 -12.25 -8.80 -3.66
CA MET A 138 -12.81 -8.51 -2.33
C MET A 138 -11.76 -8.08 -1.29
N VAL A 139 -10.48 -8.01 -1.66
CA VAL A 139 -9.42 -7.60 -0.74
C VAL A 139 -9.61 -6.13 -0.35
N ARG A 140 -9.38 -5.85 0.92
CA ARG A 140 -9.35 -4.51 1.52
C ARG A 140 -8.08 -4.37 2.36
N SER A 141 -7.66 -3.15 2.67
CA SER A 141 -6.41 -2.88 3.41
C SER A 141 -6.34 -3.58 4.77
N SER A 142 -7.49 -3.88 5.39
CA SER A 142 -7.59 -4.59 6.68
C SER A 142 -7.89 -6.09 6.56
N TYR A 143 -8.11 -6.62 5.35
CA TYR A 143 -8.41 -8.05 5.16
C TYR A 143 -7.21 -8.89 5.63
N HIS A 144 -7.44 -9.79 6.60
CA HIS A 144 -6.43 -10.67 7.23
C HIS A 144 -5.22 -9.92 7.80
N ALA A 145 -5.41 -8.69 8.28
CA ALA A 145 -4.30 -7.85 8.75
C ALA A 145 -3.54 -8.43 9.96
N ASP A 146 -4.22 -9.21 10.79
CA ASP A 146 -3.66 -9.94 11.93
C ASP A 146 -2.75 -11.09 11.49
N GLU A 147 -3.23 -11.98 10.61
CA GLU A 147 -2.42 -13.07 10.03
C GLU A 147 -1.20 -12.51 9.29
N GLN A 148 -1.41 -11.40 8.57
CA GLN A 148 -0.36 -10.69 7.84
C GLN A 148 0.70 -10.07 8.76
N ALA A 149 0.28 -9.44 9.86
CA ALA A 149 1.20 -8.86 10.83
C ALA A 149 2.04 -9.96 11.50
N HIS A 150 1.42 -11.06 11.90
CA HIS A 150 2.13 -12.20 12.48
C HIS A 150 3.21 -12.76 11.53
N ALA A 151 2.84 -13.06 10.28
CA ALA A 151 3.79 -13.58 9.29
C ALA A 151 4.94 -12.60 8.99
N ALA A 152 4.65 -11.29 8.94
CA ALA A 152 5.66 -10.27 8.68
C ALA A 152 6.64 -10.12 9.86
N LEU A 153 6.14 -10.14 11.11
CA LEU A 153 6.94 -10.02 12.32
C LEU A 153 7.86 -11.23 12.51
N GLU A 154 7.38 -12.46 12.23
CA GLU A 154 8.21 -13.66 12.27
C GLU A 154 9.37 -13.60 11.28
N LYS A 155 9.10 -13.15 10.04
CA LYS A 155 10.13 -13.03 9.00
C LYS A 155 11.16 -11.93 9.33
N ALA A 156 10.71 -10.80 9.87
CA ALA A 156 11.59 -9.73 10.32
C ALA A 156 12.52 -10.22 11.45
N ALA A 157 11.97 -10.93 12.44
CA ALA A 157 12.74 -11.52 13.52
C ALA A 157 13.78 -12.54 13.01
N ALA A 158 13.40 -13.39 12.04
CA ALA A 158 14.31 -14.37 11.45
C ALA A 158 15.46 -13.73 10.63
N SER A 159 15.25 -12.56 10.04
CA SER A 159 16.27 -11.84 9.27
C SER A 159 17.24 -11.02 10.13
N ALA A 160 16.89 -10.76 11.39
CA ALA A 160 17.69 -10.00 12.35
C ALA A 160 18.56 -10.88 13.27
N ALA A 161 18.40 -12.21 13.19
CA ALA A 161 19.16 -13.22 13.92
C ALA A 161 20.28 -13.80 13.06
#